data_AF-A0A7Y2IWS9-F1
#
_entry.id   AF-A0A7Y2IWS9-F1
#
_cell.length_a   1.000
_cell.length_b   1.000
_cell.length_c   1.000
_cell.angle_alpha   90.00
_cell.angle_beta   90.00
_cell.angle_gamma   90.00
#
_symmetry.space_group_name_H-M   'P 1'
#
loop_
_entity.id
_entity.type
_entity.pdbx_description
1 polymer ?
#
loop_
_entity_poly.entity_id
_entity_poly.type
_entity_poly.pdbx_seq_one_letter_code
_entity_poly.pdbx_strand_id
1 'polypeptide(L)'
;MCTVCGCGDSSVEGKGHDHHHHHHDHAHGHIHFGEGAAGTHVPGMSQERLIEIETDILAKNDSYADANRHALGHLGAFAINLVSSPGSGKTSLLCKTIEALGDAPLAVIEGDQQTANDADRIRATGAQAIQVNTGKGCHLDGHMVGHAMQHLELAAGGYLFIENVGNLVCPAAFDLGEDCKVAILSVTEGEDKPLKYPDMFTASRLAILNKIDLAPYCDVDLDAYEANLRRVNPGIEILRVSARTGEGMDDWVAWLRSALAAKTADKAAE
;
A
#
# COMPACT_ATOMS: atom_id res chain seq x y z
N MET A 1 -20.02 5.23 -13.24
CA MET A 1 -19.95 6.62 -12.73
C MET A 1 -18.59 6.85 -12.08
N CYS A 2 -17.68 7.43 -12.87
CA CYS A 2 -16.40 7.95 -12.41
C CYS A 2 -16.65 9.19 -11.54
N THR A 3 -16.16 9.21 -10.31
CA THR A 3 -16.45 10.27 -9.31
C THR A 3 -15.64 11.54 -9.51
N VAL A 4 -14.81 11.61 -10.55
CA VAL A 4 -13.97 12.77 -10.83
C VAL A 4 -14.64 13.76 -11.80
N CYS A 5 -15.61 13.33 -12.61
CA CYS A 5 -16.32 14.22 -13.52
C CYS A 5 -17.73 13.68 -13.81
N GLY A 6 -18.71 14.11 -13.03
CA GLY A 6 -20.12 13.77 -13.28
C GLY A 6 -20.62 14.44 -14.56
N CYS A 7 -20.86 13.66 -15.61
CA CYS A 7 -21.67 14.04 -16.77
C CYS A 7 -22.46 12.82 -17.25
N GLY A 8 -23.78 12.97 -17.33
CA GLY A 8 -24.75 11.96 -17.74
C GLY A 8 -25.25 12.13 -19.17
N ASP A 9 -25.89 11.04 -19.63
CA ASP A 9 -26.77 10.83 -20.77
C ASP A 9 -26.25 11.02 -22.21
N SER A 10 -26.17 9.90 -22.94
CA SER A 10 -26.58 9.83 -24.36
C SER A 10 -27.04 8.42 -24.73
N SER A 11 -28.24 8.38 -25.32
CA SER A 11 -29.00 7.26 -25.86
C SER A 11 -28.30 6.44 -26.94
N VAL A 12 -28.54 5.12 -26.91
CA VAL A 12 -28.16 4.16 -27.96
C VAL A 12 -29.22 4.18 -29.06
N GLU A 13 -28.85 4.52 -30.29
CA GLU A 13 -29.60 4.17 -31.49
C GLU A 13 -28.71 3.41 -32.48
N GLY A 14 -29.11 2.19 -32.81
CA GLY A 14 -28.46 1.35 -33.81
C GLY A 14 -29.11 1.50 -35.19
N LYS A 15 -28.27 1.57 -36.23
CA LYS A 15 -28.61 1.21 -37.62
C LYS A 15 -27.40 0.53 -38.26
N GLY A 16 -27.60 -0.68 -38.79
CA GLY A 16 -26.61 -1.39 -39.59
C GLY A 16 -26.60 -0.93 -41.04
N HIS A 17 -25.55 -1.28 -41.80
CA HIS A 17 -25.61 -1.63 -43.22
C HIS A 17 -24.27 -2.23 -43.72
N ASP A 18 -24.43 -3.35 -44.44
CA ASP A 18 -23.69 -4.02 -45.51
C ASP A 18 -22.17 -3.92 -45.71
N HIS A 19 -21.61 -5.10 -45.97
CA HIS A 19 -20.23 -5.42 -46.31
C HIS A 19 -19.87 -5.08 -47.76
N HIS A 20 -18.80 -4.30 -47.96
CA HIS A 20 -18.07 -4.27 -49.21
C HIS A 20 -16.56 -4.42 -48.96
N HIS A 21 -15.99 -5.49 -49.53
CA HIS A 21 -14.57 -5.79 -49.54
C HIS A 21 -13.83 -4.86 -50.51
N HIS A 22 -12.89 -4.07 -50.00
CA HIS A 22 -11.83 -3.47 -50.81
C HIS A 22 -10.47 -3.73 -50.18
N HIS A 23 -9.62 -4.39 -50.95
CA HIS A 23 -8.19 -4.56 -50.74
C HIS A 23 -7.50 -3.19 -50.69
N HIS A 24 -6.74 -2.92 -49.62
CA HIS A 24 -5.71 -1.88 -49.62
C HIS A 24 -4.42 -2.43 -48.99
N ASP A 25 -3.35 -2.30 -49.76
CA ASP A 25 -1.97 -2.61 -49.42
C ASP A 25 -1.42 -1.71 -48.30
N HIS A 26 -0.65 -2.35 -47.44
CA HIS A 26 0.40 -1.88 -46.53
C HIS A 26 0.52 -0.38 -46.19
N ALA A 27 0.20 -0.07 -44.94
CA ALA A 27 1.10 0.71 -44.10
C ALA A 27 1.08 0.07 -42.70
N HIS A 28 2.21 -0.48 -42.26
CA HIS A 28 2.39 -0.88 -40.87
C HIS A 28 2.33 0.40 -40.03
N GLY A 29 1.11 0.75 -39.59
CA GLY A 29 0.91 1.78 -38.59
C GLY A 29 1.64 1.33 -37.34
N HIS A 30 2.80 1.93 -37.08
CA HIS A 30 3.44 1.85 -35.78
C HIS A 30 2.39 2.23 -34.74
N ILE A 31 1.91 1.26 -33.99
CA ILE A 31 1.05 1.52 -32.85
C ILE A 31 1.98 2.09 -31.77
N HIS A 32 2.12 3.41 -31.72
CA HIS A 32 2.92 4.10 -30.71
C HIS A 32 2.17 4.10 -29.38
N PHE A 33 2.54 3.17 -28.50
CA PHE A 33 2.12 3.14 -27.11
C PHE A 33 3.24 3.73 -26.24
N GLY A 34 3.12 5.00 -25.85
CA GLY A 34 3.87 5.53 -24.68
C GLY A 34 5.30 6.03 -24.92
N GLU A 35 5.52 6.89 -25.91
CA GLU A 35 6.78 7.67 -26.01
C GLU A 35 6.74 9.03 -25.28
N GLY A 36 5.61 9.36 -24.63
CA GLY A 36 5.46 10.53 -23.78
C GLY A 36 5.48 10.16 -22.30
N ALA A 37 5.81 11.12 -21.43
CA ALA A 37 5.62 10.96 -19.99
C ALA A 37 4.18 10.52 -19.71
N ALA A 38 4.01 9.42 -18.98
CA ALA A 38 2.71 8.94 -18.54
C ALA A 38 2.14 9.90 -17.49
N GLY A 39 1.60 11.03 -17.95
CA GLY A 39 1.01 12.07 -17.12
C GLY A 39 -0.49 11.86 -16.93
N THR A 40 -1.01 12.32 -15.80
CA THR A 40 -2.45 12.46 -15.57
C THR A 40 -3.03 13.46 -16.57
N HIS A 41 -4.07 13.06 -17.33
CA HIS A 41 -4.77 13.96 -18.25
C HIS A 41 -6.23 14.11 -17.82
N VAL A 42 -6.63 15.33 -17.50
CA VAL A 42 -8.01 15.71 -17.24
C VAL A 42 -8.47 16.66 -18.34
N PRO A 43 -9.49 16.31 -19.13
CA PRO A 43 -10.02 17.20 -20.18
C PRO A 43 -10.37 18.58 -19.63
N GLY A 44 -9.86 19.63 -20.28
CA GLY A 44 -10.10 21.02 -19.88
C GLY A 44 -9.17 21.56 -18.79
N MET A 45 -8.14 20.81 -18.37
CA MET A 45 -7.15 21.28 -17.40
C MET A 45 -5.72 21.26 -17.99
N SER A 46 -4.94 22.32 -17.73
CA SER A 46 -3.52 22.33 -18.10
C SER A 46 -2.71 21.41 -17.18
N GLN A 47 -1.56 20.93 -17.68
CA GLN A 47 -0.64 20.13 -16.89
C GLN A 47 -0.09 20.90 -15.68
N GLU A 48 0.23 22.19 -15.84
CA GLU A 48 0.68 23.06 -14.76
C GLU A 48 -0.36 23.14 -13.63
N ARG A 49 -1.64 23.31 -13.99
CA ARG A 49 -2.72 23.38 -12.99
C ARG A 49 -2.96 22.03 -12.31
N LEU A 50 -2.80 20.92 -13.03
CA LEU A 50 -2.87 19.58 -12.45
C LEU A 50 -1.77 19.38 -11.40
N ILE A 51 -0.53 19.72 -11.75
CA ILE A 51 0.63 19.60 -10.84
C ILE A 51 0.44 20.50 -9.60
N GLU A 52 -0.05 21.73 -9.76
CA GLU A 52 -0.34 22.63 -8.65
C GLU A 52 -1.38 22.01 -7.69
N ILE A 53 -2.49 21.48 -8.23
CA ILE A 53 -3.53 20.82 -7.42
C ILE A 53 -2.98 19.58 -6.71
N GLU A 54 -2.23 18.72 -7.41
CA GLU A 54 -1.62 17.53 -6.82
C GLU A 54 -0.66 17.91 -5.68
N THR A 55 0.17 18.93 -5.90
CA THR A 55 1.11 19.44 -4.88
C THR A 55 0.37 20.01 -3.67
N ASP A 56 -0.68 20.79 -3.87
CA ASP A 56 -1.48 21.35 -2.78
C ASP A 56 -2.17 20.26 -1.94
N ILE A 57 -2.68 19.21 -2.60
CA ILE A 57 -3.29 18.06 -1.94
C ILE A 57 -2.25 17.33 -1.07
N LEU A 58 -1.06 17.05 -1.63
CA LEU A 58 0.01 16.37 -0.90
C LEU A 58 0.55 17.23 0.25
N ALA A 59 0.79 18.52 0.04
CA ALA A 59 1.21 19.42 1.10
C ALA A 59 0.18 19.51 2.24
N LYS A 60 -1.11 19.47 1.90
CA LYS A 60 -2.17 19.43 2.92
C LYS A 60 -2.15 18.10 3.68
N ASN A 61 -1.96 16.98 2.99
CA ASN A 61 -1.78 15.67 3.61
C ASN A 61 -0.57 15.66 4.57
N ASP A 62 0.57 16.21 4.16
CA ASP A 62 1.79 16.23 4.95
C ASP A 62 1.59 16.96 6.28
N SER A 63 0.78 18.04 6.29
CA SER A 63 0.42 18.71 7.55
C SER A 63 -0.33 17.80 8.54
N TYR A 64 -1.14 16.86 8.04
CA TYR A 64 -1.81 15.86 8.89
C TYR A 64 -0.85 14.76 9.31
N ALA A 65 0.01 14.29 8.39
CA ALA A 65 1.03 13.30 8.66
C ALA A 65 2.00 13.77 9.77
N ASP A 66 2.41 15.03 9.72
CA ASP A 66 3.25 15.66 10.74
C ASP A 66 2.59 15.67 12.12
N ALA A 67 1.31 16.01 12.19
CA ALA A 67 0.55 15.95 13.43
C ALA A 67 0.43 14.53 13.99
N ASN A 68 0.17 13.54 13.12
CA ASN A 68 0.10 12.13 13.51
C ASN A 68 1.45 11.64 14.05
N ARG A 69 2.54 11.92 13.32
CA ARG A 69 3.91 11.53 13.69
C ARG A 69 4.30 12.12 15.03
N HIS A 70 3.97 13.39 15.27
CA HIS A 70 4.20 14.05 16.55
C HIS A 70 3.44 13.34 17.70
N ALA A 71 2.16 13.00 17.50
CA ALA A 71 1.37 12.27 18.50
C ALA A 71 1.93 10.86 18.79
N LEU A 72 2.31 10.12 17.73
CA LEU A 72 2.92 8.79 17.86
C LEU A 72 4.30 8.85 18.53
N GLY A 73 5.10 9.86 18.20
CA GLY A 73 6.38 10.15 18.86
C GLY A 73 6.23 10.42 20.35
N HIS A 74 5.22 11.21 20.74
CA HIS A 74 4.89 11.46 22.16
C HIS A 74 4.54 10.19 22.93
N LEU A 75 3.99 9.18 22.26
CA LEU A 75 3.72 7.86 22.86
C LEU A 75 4.92 6.91 22.76
N GLY A 76 5.91 7.19 21.90
CA GLY A 76 6.95 6.24 21.54
C GLY A 76 6.37 5.01 20.82
N ALA A 77 5.19 5.14 20.21
CA ALA A 77 4.53 4.06 19.50
C ALA A 77 5.15 3.89 18.12
N PHE A 78 5.54 2.67 17.74
CA PHE A 78 6.10 2.38 16.42
C PHE A 78 4.96 2.13 15.43
N ALA A 79 4.82 3.02 14.45
CA ALA A 79 3.74 3.02 13.48
C ALA A 79 4.22 2.48 12.12
N ILE A 80 3.51 1.48 11.60
CA ILE A 80 3.88 0.75 10.38
C ILE A 80 2.72 0.80 9.39
N ASN A 81 3.00 1.29 8.18
CA ASN A 81 2.05 1.29 7.07
C ASN A 81 2.27 0.05 6.18
N LEU A 82 1.36 -0.91 6.27
CA LEU A 82 1.37 -2.14 5.47
C LEU A 82 0.69 -1.88 4.12
N VAL A 83 1.49 -1.89 3.06
CA VAL A 83 1.06 -1.60 1.68
C VAL A 83 1.28 -2.82 0.80
N SER A 84 0.35 -3.10 -0.12
CA SER A 84 0.43 -4.30 -0.96
C SER A 84 -0.49 -4.22 -2.17
N SER A 85 -0.43 -5.21 -3.07
CA SER A 85 -1.55 -5.46 -3.98
C SER A 85 -2.73 -6.11 -3.24
N PRO A 86 -3.96 -6.10 -3.81
CA PRO A 86 -5.04 -6.94 -3.30
C PRO A 86 -4.63 -8.42 -3.28
N GLY A 87 -4.93 -9.10 -2.18
CA GLY A 87 -4.65 -10.53 -2.05
C GLY A 87 -3.20 -10.91 -1.76
N SER A 88 -2.26 -9.97 -1.56
CA SER A 88 -0.87 -10.28 -1.14
C SER A 88 -0.76 -10.90 0.26
N GLY A 89 -1.84 -10.82 1.05
CA GLY A 89 -1.98 -11.49 2.34
C GLY A 89 -1.70 -10.62 3.56
N LYS A 90 -1.88 -9.29 3.47
CA LYS A 90 -1.67 -8.34 4.58
C LYS A 90 -2.41 -8.73 5.85
N THR A 91 -3.73 -8.88 5.79
CA THR A 91 -4.55 -9.24 6.96
C THR A 91 -4.12 -10.56 7.58
N SER A 92 -3.81 -11.57 6.75
CA SER A 92 -3.36 -12.87 7.27
C SER A 92 -1.99 -12.77 7.95
N LEU A 93 -1.05 -12.03 7.36
CA LEU A 93 0.24 -11.73 7.97
C LEU A 93 0.06 -10.96 9.28
N LEU A 94 -0.82 -9.95 9.29
CA LEU A 94 -1.08 -9.11 10.45
C LEU A 94 -1.71 -9.91 11.60
N CYS A 95 -2.72 -10.75 11.32
CA CYS A 95 -3.29 -11.65 12.34
C CYS A 95 -2.21 -12.55 12.95
N LYS A 96 -1.34 -13.15 12.13
CA LYS A 96 -0.22 -13.97 12.62
C LYS A 96 0.82 -13.18 13.38
N THR A 97 1.04 -11.92 13.00
CA THR A 97 1.93 -11.00 13.70
C THR A 97 1.39 -10.69 15.10
N ILE A 98 0.09 -10.41 15.21
CA ILE A 98 -0.56 -10.15 16.50
C ILE A 98 -0.46 -11.37 17.42
N GLU A 99 -0.80 -12.55 16.91
CA GLU A 99 -0.65 -13.81 17.66
C GLU A 99 0.79 -14.01 18.17
N ALA A 100 1.80 -13.76 17.33
CA ALA A 100 3.21 -13.96 17.66
C ALA A 100 3.81 -12.87 18.56
N LEU A 101 3.24 -11.66 18.55
CA LEU A 101 3.65 -10.58 19.44
C LEU A 101 3.16 -10.78 20.87
N GLY A 102 2.10 -11.57 21.08
CA GLY A 102 1.54 -11.88 22.39
C GLY A 102 0.95 -10.64 23.06
N ASP A 103 1.33 -10.39 24.32
CA ASP A 103 0.81 -9.27 25.12
C ASP A 103 1.41 -7.89 24.76
N ALA A 104 2.17 -7.79 23.65
CA ALA A 104 2.72 -6.51 23.23
C ALA A 104 1.59 -5.52 22.91
N PRO A 105 1.58 -4.31 23.49
CA PRO A 105 0.51 -3.35 23.25
C PRO A 105 0.48 -2.97 21.77
N LEU A 106 -0.67 -3.15 21.13
CA LEU A 106 -0.85 -2.79 19.73
C LEU A 106 -2.28 -2.39 19.42
N ALA A 107 -2.42 -1.59 18.37
CA ALA A 107 -3.69 -1.26 17.75
C ALA A 107 -3.57 -1.32 16.23
N VAL A 108 -4.72 -1.45 15.55
CA VAL A 108 -4.79 -1.54 14.11
C VAL A 108 -5.77 -0.51 13.53
N ILE A 109 -5.34 0.16 12.47
CA ILE A 109 -6.21 0.89 11.56
C ILE A 109 -6.28 0.06 10.29
N GLU A 110 -7.48 -0.40 9.94
CA GLU A 110 -7.74 -1.16 8.72
C GLU A 110 -8.42 -0.23 7.71
N GLY A 111 -7.85 -0.15 6.50
CA GLY A 111 -8.38 0.66 5.41
C GLY A 111 -8.75 -0.20 4.21
N ASP A 112 -10.04 -0.21 3.88
CA ASP A 112 -10.56 -0.83 2.66
C ASP A 112 -11.58 0.09 1.97
N GLN A 113 -11.94 -0.21 0.73
CA GLN A 113 -12.98 0.50 0.00
C GLN A 113 -14.35 0.27 0.63
N GLN A 114 -14.62 -0.98 1.04
CA GLN A 114 -15.90 -1.43 1.56
C GLN A 114 -15.72 -2.61 2.53
N THR A 115 -16.78 -2.89 3.29
CA THR A 115 -16.89 -3.99 4.28
C THR A 115 -16.07 -3.77 5.55
N ALA A 116 -16.25 -4.65 6.53
CA ALA A 116 -15.48 -4.66 7.77
C ALA A 116 -14.78 -6.02 7.99
N ASN A 117 -14.69 -6.83 6.94
CA ASN A 117 -14.31 -8.24 7.06
C ASN A 117 -12.89 -8.41 7.62
N ASP A 118 -11.95 -7.60 7.14
CA ASP A 118 -10.56 -7.67 7.58
C ASP A 118 -10.41 -7.09 9.00
N ALA A 119 -11.09 -5.98 9.32
CA ALA A 119 -11.16 -5.46 10.68
C ALA A 119 -11.75 -6.48 11.68
N ASP A 120 -12.80 -7.21 11.30
CA ASP A 120 -13.42 -8.23 12.17
C ASP A 120 -12.50 -9.45 12.36
N ARG A 121 -11.78 -9.86 11.32
CA ARG A 121 -10.74 -10.91 11.43
C ARG A 121 -9.61 -10.48 12.35
N ILE A 122 -9.18 -9.22 12.29
CA ILE A 122 -8.17 -8.67 13.18
C ILE A 122 -8.70 -8.62 14.62
N ARG A 123 -9.92 -8.13 14.86
CA ARG A 123 -10.52 -8.12 16.20
C ARG A 123 -10.65 -9.50 16.82
N ALA A 124 -10.88 -10.54 16.00
CA ALA A 124 -10.94 -11.92 16.48
C ALA A 124 -9.61 -12.42 17.09
N THR A 125 -8.49 -11.75 16.82
CA THR A 125 -7.19 -12.02 17.48
C THR A 125 -7.08 -11.42 18.89
N GLY A 126 -8.03 -10.54 19.28
CA GLY A 126 -8.00 -9.79 20.54
C GLY A 126 -7.46 -8.35 20.39
N ALA A 127 -6.89 -7.99 19.23
CA ALA A 127 -6.42 -6.63 18.98
C ALA A 127 -7.56 -5.61 18.86
N GLN A 128 -7.32 -4.38 19.30
CA GLN A 128 -8.17 -3.25 18.97
C GLN A 128 -7.97 -2.88 17.49
N ALA A 129 -9.05 -2.86 16.71
CA ALA A 129 -9.01 -2.46 15.31
C ALA A 129 -10.14 -1.50 14.93
N ILE A 130 -9.80 -0.44 14.19
CA ILE A 130 -10.76 0.53 13.61
C ILE A 130 -10.79 0.36 12.10
N GLN A 131 -11.99 0.19 11.56
CA GLN A 131 -12.25 0.16 10.12
C GLN A 131 -12.36 1.59 9.59
N VAL A 132 -11.66 1.88 8.51
CA VAL A 132 -11.81 3.09 7.71
C VAL A 132 -12.30 2.69 6.33
N ASN A 133 -13.55 3.02 6.03
CA ASN A 133 -14.13 2.81 4.70
C ASN A 133 -13.80 4.01 3.81
N THR A 134 -12.88 3.82 2.87
CA THR A 134 -12.42 4.85 1.93
C THR A 134 -13.42 5.11 0.79
N GLY A 135 -14.44 4.26 0.67
CA GLY A 135 -15.47 4.37 -0.37
C GLY A 135 -14.88 4.07 -1.75
N LYS A 136 -14.58 5.12 -2.51
CA LYS A 136 -13.90 5.01 -3.82
C LYS A 136 -12.42 5.42 -3.75
N GLY A 137 -11.94 5.78 -2.57
CA GLY A 137 -10.52 6.05 -2.34
C GLY A 137 -9.68 4.81 -2.66
N CYS A 138 -8.45 5.05 -3.13
CA CYS A 138 -7.51 3.99 -3.49
C CYS A 138 -6.32 3.90 -2.50
N HIS A 139 -6.39 4.65 -1.40
CA HIS A 139 -5.39 4.76 -0.34
C HIS A 139 -6.05 5.36 0.93
N LEU A 140 -5.39 5.18 2.07
CA LEU A 140 -5.57 6.02 3.26
C LEU A 140 -4.71 7.29 3.15
N ASP A 141 -5.17 8.38 3.75
CA ASP A 141 -4.42 9.63 3.93
C ASP A 141 -4.16 9.94 5.41
N GLY A 142 -3.29 10.90 5.70
CA GLY A 142 -2.94 11.30 7.07
C GLY A 142 -4.14 11.81 7.87
N HIS A 143 -5.12 12.43 7.23
CA HIS A 143 -6.33 12.93 7.91
C HIS A 143 -7.20 11.76 8.41
N MET A 144 -7.42 10.76 7.57
CA MET A 144 -8.16 9.54 7.91
C MET A 144 -7.49 8.79 9.07
N VAL A 145 -6.17 8.63 9.01
CA VAL A 145 -5.40 7.97 10.07
C VAL A 145 -5.46 8.74 11.38
N GLY A 146 -5.28 10.08 11.34
CA GLY A 146 -5.36 10.92 12.52
C GLY A 146 -6.74 10.87 13.20
N HIS A 147 -7.81 10.83 12.41
CA HIS A 147 -9.16 10.61 12.93
C HIS A 147 -9.36 9.22 13.54
N ALA A 148 -8.88 8.17 12.89
CA ALA A 148 -8.99 6.81 13.42
C ALA A 148 -8.21 6.65 14.75
N MET A 149 -7.04 7.29 14.87
CA MET A 149 -6.26 7.30 16.12
C MET A 149 -7.00 7.92 17.31
N GLN A 150 -7.91 8.88 17.10
CA GLN A 150 -8.72 9.47 18.18
C GLN A 150 -9.68 8.46 18.82
N HIS A 151 -9.95 7.34 18.15
CA HIS A 151 -10.79 6.24 18.62
C HIS A 151 -9.99 5.02 19.09
N LEU A 152 -8.66 5.13 19.13
CA LEU A 152 -7.76 4.07 19.57
C LEU A 152 -7.17 4.37 20.95
N GLU A 153 -7.10 3.35 21.80
CA GLU A 153 -6.37 3.44 23.07
C GLU A 153 -4.91 3.07 22.83
N LEU A 154 -4.14 4.01 22.27
CA LEU A 154 -2.73 3.77 21.96
C LEU A 154 -1.87 3.79 23.23
N ALA A 155 -1.33 2.63 23.59
CA ALA A 155 -0.39 2.50 24.70
C ALA A 155 0.98 3.10 24.34
N ALA A 156 1.66 3.64 25.36
CA ALA A 156 3.04 4.09 25.21
C ALA A 156 3.98 2.91 24.91
N GLY A 157 4.92 3.10 23.99
CA GLY A 157 5.87 2.06 23.59
C GLY A 157 5.24 0.83 22.92
N GLY A 158 4.04 0.98 22.32
CA GLY A 158 3.37 -0.07 21.57
C GLY A 158 3.55 0.01 20.06
N TYR A 159 2.76 -0.78 19.32
CA TYR A 159 2.69 -0.74 17.87
C TYR A 159 1.38 -0.12 17.37
N LEU A 160 1.45 0.62 16.27
CA LEU A 160 0.30 0.96 15.46
C LEU A 160 0.49 0.35 14.07
N PHE A 161 -0.31 -0.66 13.72
CA PHE A 161 -0.35 -1.18 12.36
C PHE A 161 -1.44 -0.45 11.57
N ILE A 162 -1.07 0.06 10.40
CA ILE A 162 -1.99 0.66 9.44
C ILE A 162 -2.04 -0.29 8.24
N GLU A 163 -3.08 -1.11 8.15
CA GLU A 163 -3.32 -1.93 6.96
C GLU A 163 -3.98 -1.07 5.88
N ASN A 164 -3.20 -0.69 4.87
CA ASN A 164 -3.67 0.21 3.82
C ASN A 164 -4.51 -0.54 2.77
N VAL A 165 -5.22 0.22 1.95
CA VAL A 165 -5.97 -0.32 0.80
C VAL A 165 -5.02 -1.12 -0.10
N GLY A 166 -5.48 -2.25 -0.64
CA GLY A 166 -4.72 -3.06 -1.59
C GLY A 166 -4.41 -2.30 -2.88
N ASN A 167 -3.32 -1.55 -2.90
CA ASN A 167 -2.83 -0.79 -4.03
C ASN A 167 -1.31 -0.49 -3.89
N LEU A 168 -0.55 -0.62 -4.98
CA LEU A 168 0.89 -0.30 -5.03
C LEU A 168 1.18 1.03 -5.74
N VAL A 169 0.16 1.78 -6.16
CA VAL A 169 0.32 3.06 -6.85
C VAL A 169 -0.01 4.21 -5.91
N CYS A 170 -1.30 4.41 -5.61
CA CYS A 170 -1.74 5.59 -4.84
C CYS A 170 -1.04 5.72 -3.48
N PRO A 171 -0.91 4.67 -2.65
CA PRO A 171 -0.37 4.83 -1.30
C PRO A 171 1.13 5.19 -1.26
N ALA A 172 1.85 5.10 -2.38
CA ALA A 172 3.28 5.46 -2.43
C ALA A 172 3.50 6.95 -2.16
N ALA A 173 2.58 7.81 -2.63
CA ALA A 173 2.72 9.27 -2.54
C ALA A 173 2.21 9.88 -1.22
N PHE A 174 1.47 9.11 -0.41
CA PHE A 174 0.83 9.63 0.80
C PHE A 174 1.59 9.19 2.06
N ASP A 175 2.10 10.18 2.80
CA ASP A 175 2.58 10.00 4.17
C ASP A 175 1.38 10.01 5.13
N LEU A 176 1.32 9.07 6.08
CA LEU A 176 0.28 8.98 7.10
C LEU A 176 0.78 9.39 8.49
N GLY A 177 2.08 9.71 8.60
CA GLY A 177 2.78 9.92 9.87
C GLY A 177 3.37 8.63 10.44
N GLU A 178 3.44 7.56 9.66
CA GLU A 178 4.09 6.31 10.02
C GLU A 178 5.62 6.47 10.16
N ASP A 179 6.26 5.54 10.88
CA ASP A 179 7.73 5.46 10.91
C ASP A 179 8.29 4.84 9.64
N CYS A 180 7.55 3.91 9.03
CA CYS A 180 7.93 3.30 7.77
C CYS A 180 6.76 2.63 7.05
N LYS A 181 6.89 2.59 5.72
CA LYS A 181 6.13 1.69 4.85
C LYS A 181 6.80 0.33 4.78
N VAL A 182 6.00 -0.73 4.89
CA VAL A 182 6.39 -2.12 4.65
C VAL A 182 5.58 -2.65 3.48
N ALA A 183 6.25 -2.92 2.36
CA ALA A 183 5.62 -3.45 1.17
C ALA A 183 5.49 -4.97 1.26
N ILE A 184 4.28 -5.50 1.15
CA ILE A 184 4.00 -6.93 1.15
C ILE A 184 3.70 -7.37 -0.28
N LEU A 185 4.51 -8.29 -0.78
CA LEU A 185 4.40 -8.90 -2.11
C LEU A 185 4.07 -10.37 -1.95
N SER A 186 3.24 -10.93 -2.82
CA SER A 186 3.05 -12.38 -2.94
C SER A 186 3.89 -12.93 -4.07
N VAL A 187 4.50 -14.10 -3.89
CA VAL A 187 5.23 -14.80 -4.97
C VAL A 187 4.38 -14.98 -6.24
N THR A 188 3.06 -15.07 -6.08
CA THR A 188 2.10 -15.21 -7.19
C THR A 188 1.95 -13.95 -8.06
N GLU A 189 2.59 -12.83 -7.71
CA GLU A 189 2.50 -11.57 -8.45
C GLU A 189 3.60 -11.42 -9.51
N GLY A 190 4.60 -12.32 -9.51
CA GLY A 190 5.74 -12.32 -10.45
C GLY A 190 6.87 -11.37 -10.06
N GLU A 191 8.10 -11.77 -10.34
CA GLU A 191 9.37 -11.12 -9.95
C GLU A 191 9.65 -9.77 -10.62
N ASP A 192 8.90 -9.42 -11.66
CA ASP A 192 8.95 -8.11 -12.30
C ASP A 192 8.19 -7.02 -11.53
N LYS A 193 7.38 -7.40 -10.53
CA LYS A 193 6.53 -6.44 -9.80
C LYS A 193 7.30 -5.24 -9.23
N PRO A 194 8.50 -5.40 -8.66
CA PRO A 194 9.31 -4.26 -8.19
C PRO A 194 9.57 -3.21 -9.26
N LEU A 195 9.95 -3.66 -10.47
CA LEU A 195 10.29 -2.77 -11.58
C LEU A 195 9.07 -2.06 -12.17
N LYS A 196 7.88 -2.66 -12.03
CA LYS A 196 6.61 -2.10 -12.53
C LYS A 196 5.99 -1.06 -11.60
N TYR A 197 6.32 -1.07 -10.31
CA TYR A 197 5.79 -0.14 -9.31
C TYR A 197 6.93 0.48 -8.48
N PRO A 198 7.91 1.14 -9.12
CA PRO A 198 9.15 1.52 -8.48
C PRO A 198 8.96 2.51 -7.32
N ASP A 199 7.99 3.42 -7.42
CA ASP A 199 7.74 4.45 -6.40
C ASP A 199 7.40 3.82 -5.03
N MET A 200 6.60 2.75 -5.03
CA MET A 200 6.23 2.06 -3.80
C MET A 200 7.43 1.44 -3.10
N PHE A 201 8.29 0.75 -3.85
CA PHE A 201 9.46 0.08 -3.27
C PHE A 201 10.59 1.05 -2.93
N THR A 202 10.65 2.20 -3.63
CA THR A 202 11.51 3.33 -3.27
C THR A 202 11.09 3.91 -1.92
N ALA A 203 9.78 4.09 -1.69
CA ALA A 203 9.24 4.63 -0.45
C ALA A 203 9.22 3.63 0.72
N SER A 204 9.44 2.34 0.47
CA SER A 204 9.36 1.30 1.49
C SER A 204 10.71 1.02 2.14
N ARG A 205 10.70 0.88 3.47
CA ARG A 205 11.90 0.49 4.24
C ARG A 205 12.19 -1.00 4.13
N LEU A 206 11.13 -1.80 4.13
CA LEU A 206 11.18 -3.26 4.14
C LEU A 206 10.22 -3.79 3.07
N ALA A 207 10.63 -4.83 2.36
CA ALA A 207 9.77 -5.67 1.54
C ALA A 207 9.62 -7.06 2.18
N ILE A 208 8.38 -7.52 2.32
CA ILE A 208 8.06 -8.89 2.71
C ILE A 208 7.61 -9.64 1.45
N LEU A 209 8.41 -10.62 1.02
CA LEU A 209 8.03 -11.56 -0.01
C LEU A 209 7.25 -12.71 0.65
N ASN A 210 5.94 -12.56 0.69
CA ASN A 210 4.99 -13.46 1.32
C ASN A 210 4.60 -14.63 0.40
N LYS A 211 4.01 -15.67 1.01
CA LYS A 211 3.54 -16.90 0.37
C LYS A 211 4.64 -17.72 -0.29
N ILE A 212 5.85 -17.71 0.26
CA ILE A 212 6.98 -18.50 -0.27
C ILE A 212 6.71 -20.00 -0.32
N ASP A 213 5.78 -20.49 0.48
CA ASP A 213 5.24 -21.85 0.43
C ASP A 213 4.56 -22.19 -0.90
N LEU A 214 4.22 -21.19 -1.72
CA LEU A 214 3.69 -21.37 -3.07
C LEU A 214 4.77 -21.34 -4.16
N ALA A 215 6.02 -20.98 -3.82
CA ALA A 215 7.10 -20.90 -4.80
C ALA A 215 7.35 -22.21 -5.56
N PRO A 216 7.26 -23.42 -4.96
CA PRO A 216 7.39 -24.67 -5.71
C PRO A 216 6.30 -24.92 -6.78
N TYR A 217 5.21 -24.14 -6.74
CA TYR A 217 4.06 -24.25 -7.66
C TYR A 217 3.92 -23.06 -8.60
N CYS A 218 4.76 -22.04 -8.41
CA CYS A 218 4.83 -20.85 -9.26
C CYS A 218 6.17 -20.90 -9.97
N ASP A 219 6.23 -20.67 -11.28
CA ASP A 219 7.50 -20.55 -12.00
C ASP A 219 8.20 -19.22 -11.65
N VAL A 220 8.54 -19.03 -10.38
CA VAL A 220 9.06 -17.80 -9.78
C VAL A 220 10.50 -17.99 -9.35
N ASP A 221 11.35 -17.03 -9.70
CA ASP A 221 12.72 -16.93 -9.20
C ASP A 221 12.77 -15.93 -8.04
N LEU A 222 12.88 -16.44 -6.81
CA LEU A 222 12.93 -15.62 -5.60
C LEU A 222 14.20 -14.75 -5.54
N ASP A 223 15.32 -15.23 -6.08
CA ASP A 223 16.58 -14.49 -6.09
C ASP A 223 16.50 -13.33 -7.10
N ALA A 224 15.88 -13.56 -8.26
CA ALA A 224 15.57 -12.50 -9.22
C ALA A 224 14.59 -11.46 -8.65
N TYR A 225 13.59 -11.90 -7.87
CA TYR A 225 12.64 -11.03 -7.17
C TYR A 225 13.38 -10.05 -6.24
N GLU A 226 14.28 -10.58 -5.42
CA GLU A 226 15.09 -9.77 -4.51
C GLU A 226 16.07 -8.86 -5.24
N ALA A 227 16.69 -9.34 -6.33
CA ALA A 227 17.56 -8.52 -7.16
C ALA A 227 16.80 -7.33 -7.74
N ASN A 228 15.56 -7.54 -8.20
CA ASN A 228 14.71 -6.47 -8.71
C ASN A 228 14.29 -5.48 -7.63
N LEU A 229 13.99 -5.93 -6.40
CA LEU A 229 13.75 -5.04 -5.26
C LEU A 229 14.97 -4.15 -4.99
N ARG A 230 16.17 -4.74 -4.91
CA ARG A 230 17.41 -3.99 -4.65
C ARG A 230 17.82 -3.07 -5.80
N ARG A 231 17.42 -3.38 -7.04
CA ARG A 231 17.61 -2.49 -8.20
C ARG A 231 16.79 -1.21 -8.08
N VAL A 232 15.60 -1.29 -7.51
CA VAL A 232 14.73 -0.13 -7.28
C VAL A 232 15.17 0.64 -6.04
N ASN A 233 15.40 -0.08 -4.94
CA ASN A 233 15.82 0.49 -3.67
C ASN A 233 17.01 -0.30 -3.09
N PRO A 234 18.25 0.16 -3.27
CA PRO A 234 19.44 -0.53 -2.77
C PRO A 234 19.50 -0.69 -1.23
N GLY A 235 18.76 0.14 -0.50
CA GLY A 235 18.70 0.12 0.96
C GLY A 235 17.54 -0.71 1.53
N ILE A 236 16.68 -1.31 0.68
CA ILE A 236 15.51 -2.04 1.15
C ILE A 236 15.91 -3.32 1.89
N GLU A 237 15.37 -3.50 3.09
CA GLU A 237 15.44 -4.77 3.80
C GLU A 237 14.47 -5.76 3.13
N ILE A 238 14.79 -7.06 3.11
CA ILE A 238 13.92 -8.07 2.49
C ILE A 238 13.78 -9.28 3.40
N LEU A 239 12.52 -9.71 3.62
CA LEU A 239 12.20 -10.94 4.35
C LEU A 239 11.34 -11.87 3.48
N ARG A 240 11.71 -13.14 3.45
CA ARG A 240 10.90 -14.22 2.86
C ARG A 240 9.99 -14.78 3.93
N VAL A 241 8.68 -14.74 3.71
CA VAL A 241 7.69 -15.13 4.71
C VAL A 241 6.61 -16.04 4.11
N SER A 242 6.12 -16.97 4.91
CA SER A 242 4.81 -17.58 4.71
C SER A 242 3.97 -17.38 5.95
N ALA A 243 2.99 -16.48 5.88
CA ALA A 243 1.98 -16.37 6.95
C ALA A 243 1.15 -17.66 7.11
N ARG A 244 1.14 -18.55 6.10
CA ARG A 244 0.41 -19.82 6.15
C ARG A 244 1.17 -20.88 6.95
N THR A 245 2.46 -21.06 6.68
CA THR A 245 3.28 -22.11 7.31
C THR A 245 4.00 -21.62 8.57
N GLY A 246 4.16 -20.30 8.72
CA GLY A 246 4.96 -19.68 9.78
C GLY A 246 6.43 -19.46 9.40
N GLU A 247 6.87 -19.95 8.24
CA GLU A 247 8.24 -19.74 7.77
C GLU A 247 8.58 -18.24 7.66
N GLY A 248 9.70 -17.82 8.22
CA GLY A 248 10.16 -16.42 8.23
C GLY A 248 9.39 -15.47 9.17
N MET A 249 8.34 -15.94 9.86
CA MET A 249 7.58 -15.08 10.80
C MET A 249 8.43 -14.66 12.00
N ASP A 250 9.35 -15.51 12.47
CA ASP A 250 10.24 -15.18 13.58
C ASP A 250 11.18 -14.02 13.23
N ASP A 251 11.73 -14.01 12.01
CA ASP A 251 12.58 -12.91 11.53
C ASP A 251 11.78 -11.60 11.41
N TRP A 252 10.54 -11.67 10.93
CA TRP A 252 9.64 -10.53 10.88
C TRP A 252 9.32 -9.97 12.27
N VAL A 253 8.99 -10.83 13.24
CA VAL A 253 8.72 -10.41 14.62
C VAL A 253 9.97 -9.86 15.29
N ALA A 254 11.14 -10.45 15.03
CA ALA A 254 12.41 -9.94 15.54
C ALA A 254 12.71 -8.55 14.98
N TRP A 255 12.47 -8.33 13.69
CA TRP A 255 12.61 -7.02 13.05
C TRP A 255 11.71 -5.96 13.70
N LEU A 256 10.43 -6.28 13.93
CA LEU A 256 9.48 -5.39 14.61
C LEU A 256 9.94 -5.01 16.02
N ARG A 257 10.38 -6.00 16.81
CA ARG A 257 10.87 -5.78 18.18
C ARG A 257 12.13 -4.90 18.19
N SER A 258 13.05 -5.13 17.24
CA SER A 258 14.25 -4.31 17.08
C SER A 258 13.91 -2.87 16.72
N ALA A 259 12.97 -2.65 15.79
CA ALA A 259 12.55 -1.32 15.36
C ALA A 259 11.86 -0.53 16.48
N LEU A 260 10.97 -1.18 17.25
CA LEU A 260 10.37 -0.54 18.43
C LEU A 260 11.42 -0.22 19.51
N ALA A 261 12.38 -1.12 19.75
CA ALA A 261 13.46 -0.87 20.70
C ALA A 261 14.32 0.34 20.28
N ALA A 262 14.66 0.47 18.99
CA ALA A 262 15.37 1.64 18.47
C ALA A 262 14.57 2.93 18.68
N LYS A 263 13.28 2.95 18.31
CA LYS A 263 12.42 4.13 18.48
C LYS A 263 12.29 4.57 19.94
N THR A 264 12.14 3.61 20.86
CA THR A 264 12.03 3.90 22.30
C THR A 264 13.34 4.39 22.90
N ALA A 265 14.49 3.91 22.40
CA ALA A 265 15.80 4.39 22.80
C ALA A 265 16.04 5.84 22.35
N ASP A 266 15.71 6.19 21.11
CA ASP A 266 15.85 7.55 20.58
C ASP A 266 15.05 8.55 21.41
N LYS A 267 13.82 8.19 21.79
CA LYS A 267 12.97 9.00 22.65
C LYS A 267 13.52 9.18 24.06
N ALA A 268 14.19 8.17 24.62
CA ALA A 268 14.79 8.27 25.95
C ALA A 268 16.03 9.19 25.97
N ALA A 269 16.61 9.48 24.81
CA ALA A 269 17.77 10.35 24.66
C ALA A 269 17.43 11.83 24.40
N GLU A 270 16.17 12.14 24.08
CA GLU A 270 15.62 13.50 23.88
C GLU A 270 15.14 14.13 25.20
#